data_AF-A0A3M0I798-F1
#
_entry.id   AF-A0A3M0I798-F1
#
_cell.length_a   1.000
_cell.length_b   1.000
_cell.length_c   1.000
_cell.angle_alpha   90.00
_cell.angle_beta   90.00
_cell.angle_gamma   90.00
#
_symmetry.space_group_name_H-M   'P 1'
#
loop_
_entity.id
_entity.type
_entity.pdbx_description
1 polymer ?
#
loop_
_entity_poly.entity_id
_entity_poly.type
_entity_poly.pdbx_seq_one_letter_code
_entity_poly.pdbx_strand_id
1 'polypeptide(L)'
;MPFFEAAHPGDLRPRSAIDSAASFAETGHRTAELRRLAWDAHKAAREVPASAATDAALSAMHAAGAAFLHPLYSPHQVKHILGSAVHLMLTESNAVAEQIEWIEAEADATVRSVLRRFPPPIAGRTKFGVLMVRLDTELRR
;
A
#
# COMPACT_ATOMS: atom_id res chain seq x y z
N MET A 1 -4.93 10.23 -7.58
CA MET A 1 -4.36 10.67 -6.30
C MET A 1 -5.03 11.94 -5.78
N PRO A 2 -6.36 11.93 -5.57
CA PRO A 2 -7.09 13.17 -5.24
C PRO A 2 -6.64 13.79 -3.90
N PHE A 3 -6.38 12.99 -2.87
CA PHE A 3 -6.03 13.50 -1.54
C PHE A 3 -4.69 14.25 -1.48
N PHE A 4 -3.63 13.68 -2.05
CA PHE A 4 -2.31 14.30 -2.00
C PHE A 4 -2.22 15.51 -2.94
N GLU A 5 -2.71 15.37 -4.18
CA GLU A 5 -2.65 16.43 -5.19
C GLU A 5 -3.51 17.66 -4.81
N ALA A 6 -4.61 17.46 -4.06
CA ALA A 6 -5.40 18.58 -3.53
C ALA A 6 -4.67 19.35 -2.42
N ALA A 7 -3.91 18.66 -1.57
CA ALA A 7 -3.16 19.29 -0.47
C ALA A 7 -1.85 19.92 -0.96
N HIS A 8 -1.18 19.32 -1.94
CA HIS A 8 0.10 19.77 -2.47
C HIS A 8 0.11 19.75 -4.01
N PRO A 9 -0.58 20.72 -4.65
CA PRO A 9 -0.61 20.82 -6.10
C PRO A 9 0.81 20.93 -6.69
N GLY A 10 1.09 20.15 -7.72
CA GLY A 10 2.38 20.17 -8.42
C GLY A 10 3.46 19.25 -7.85
N ASP A 11 3.27 18.68 -6.65
CA ASP A 11 4.16 17.62 -6.16
C ASP A 11 3.72 16.26 -6.72
N LEU A 12 4.45 15.79 -7.73
CA LEU A 12 4.13 14.57 -8.47
C LEU A 12 4.72 13.30 -7.82
N ARG A 13 5.47 13.39 -6.72
CA ARG A 13 6.21 12.23 -6.18
C ARG A 13 5.31 11.01 -5.90
N PRO A 14 4.14 11.13 -5.24
CA PRO A 14 3.23 9.99 -5.08
C PRO A 14 2.62 9.50 -6.39
N ARG A 15 2.29 10.40 -7.32
CA ARG A 15 1.75 10.05 -8.64
C ARG A 15 2.75 9.20 -9.42
N SER A 16 3.99 9.68 -9.53
CA SER A 16 5.07 8.95 -10.21
C SER A 16 5.32 7.56 -9.62
N ALA A 17 5.16 7.40 -8.29
CA ALA A 17 5.28 6.09 -7.66
C ALA A 17 4.15 5.13 -8.08
N ILE A 18 2.90 5.59 -8.15
CA ILE A 18 1.78 4.80 -8.66
C ILE A 18 1.99 4.42 -10.12
N ASP A 19 2.37 5.38 -10.97
CA ASP A 19 2.58 5.15 -12.40
C ASP A 19 3.70 4.12 -12.63
N SER A 20 4.78 4.19 -11.83
CA SER A 20 5.87 3.22 -11.87
C SER A 20 5.45 1.84 -11.34
N ALA A 21 4.59 1.78 -10.32
CA ALA A 21 4.02 0.52 -9.83
C ALA A 21 3.13 -0.16 -10.89
N ALA A 22 2.34 0.62 -11.64
CA ALA A 22 1.54 0.12 -12.76
C ALA A 22 2.45 -0.45 -13.87
N SER A 23 3.50 0.29 -14.25
CA SER A 23 4.50 -0.20 -15.21
C SER A 23 5.19 -1.49 -14.74
N PHE A 24 5.47 -1.62 -13.44
CA PHE A 24 5.97 -2.87 -12.88
C PHE A 24 4.96 -4.02 -12.98
N ALA A 25 3.67 -3.77 -12.72
CA ALA A 25 2.63 -4.79 -12.85
C ALA A 25 2.51 -5.32 -14.28
N GLU A 26 2.70 -4.45 -15.28
CA GLU A 26 2.68 -4.82 -16.70
C GLU A 26 3.95 -5.55 -17.16
N THR A 27 5.13 -5.10 -16.69
CA THR A 27 6.42 -5.54 -17.25
C THR A 27 7.17 -6.55 -16.38
N GLY A 28 6.88 -6.62 -15.09
CA GLY A 28 7.65 -7.38 -14.09
C GLY A 28 9.06 -6.84 -13.80
N HIS A 29 9.47 -5.73 -14.43
CA HIS A 29 10.83 -5.21 -14.30
C HIS A 29 11.03 -4.45 -12.99
N ARG A 30 11.87 -5.02 -12.10
CA ARG A 30 12.28 -4.38 -10.86
C ARG A 30 13.45 -3.43 -11.11
N THR A 31 13.18 -2.13 -11.23
CA THR A 31 14.18 -1.12 -11.59
C THR A 31 14.67 -0.30 -10.39
N ALA A 32 15.84 0.32 -10.54
CA ALA A 32 16.33 1.29 -9.56
C ALA A 32 15.44 2.55 -9.50
N GLU A 33 14.84 2.92 -10.63
CA GLU A 33 13.91 4.04 -10.70
C GLU A 33 12.63 3.78 -9.89
N LEU A 34 12.01 2.60 -10.03
CA LEU A 34 10.86 2.21 -9.22
C LEU A 34 11.15 2.33 -7.72
N ARG A 35 12.34 1.86 -7.29
CA ARG A 35 12.79 2.00 -5.90
C ARG A 35 12.95 3.46 -5.48
N ARG A 36 13.56 4.29 -6.34
CA ARG A 36 13.74 5.72 -6.08
C ARG A 36 12.39 6.41 -5.91
N LEU A 37 11.43 6.13 -6.79
CA LEU A 37 10.10 6.73 -6.76
C LEU A 37 9.30 6.31 -5.51
N ALA A 38 9.41 5.06 -5.06
CA ALA A 38 8.85 4.64 -3.78
C ALA A 38 9.40 5.47 -2.62
N TRP A 39 10.72 5.71 -2.59
CA TRP A 39 11.35 6.55 -1.57
C TRP A 39 10.97 8.04 -1.70
N ASP A 40 10.79 8.55 -2.91
CA ASP A 40 10.38 9.94 -3.12
C ASP A 40 8.93 10.15 -2.65
N ALA A 41 8.02 9.19 -2.88
CA ALA A 41 6.69 9.20 -2.28
C ALA A 41 6.75 9.12 -0.74
N HIS A 42 7.68 8.33 -0.18
CA HIS A 42 7.90 8.29 1.27
C HIS A 42 8.35 9.66 1.83
N LYS A 43 9.28 10.34 1.14
CA LYS A 43 9.72 11.69 1.54
C LYS A 43 8.57 12.68 1.47
N ALA A 44 7.79 12.64 0.40
CA ALA A 44 6.59 13.46 0.25
C ALA A 44 5.62 13.27 1.42
N ALA A 45 5.37 12.04 1.84
CA ALA A 45 4.53 11.75 3.01
C ALA A 45 5.06 12.38 4.32
N ARG A 46 6.37 12.56 4.46
CA ARG A 46 7.01 13.15 5.66
C ARG A 46 7.02 14.68 5.66
N GLU A 47 6.79 15.29 4.51
CA GLU A 47 6.81 16.75 4.32
C GLU A 47 5.42 17.38 4.50
N VAL A 48 4.39 16.57 4.73
CA VAL A 48 3.00 17.00 4.93
C VAL A 48 2.52 16.68 6.36
N PRO A 49 1.64 17.49 6.95
CA PRO A 49 1.02 17.18 8.24
C PRO A 49 0.26 15.85 8.20
N ALA A 50 0.23 15.13 9.32
CA ALA A 50 -0.52 13.88 9.46
C ALA A 50 -1.99 14.05 9.05
N SER A 51 -2.34 13.50 7.89
CA SER A 51 -3.63 13.71 7.23
C SER A 51 -3.88 12.64 6.16
N ALA A 52 -5.03 12.70 5.48
CA ALA A 52 -5.31 11.85 4.32
C ALA A 52 -4.26 12.01 3.20
N ALA A 53 -3.58 13.16 3.09
CA ALA A 53 -2.48 13.34 2.16
C ALA A 53 -1.26 12.46 2.56
N THR A 54 -0.94 12.37 3.85
CA THR A 54 0.13 11.48 4.34
C THR A 54 -0.15 10.03 3.94
N ASP A 55 -1.35 9.54 4.24
CA ASP A 55 -1.74 8.16 3.92
C ASP A 55 -1.82 7.91 2.41
N ALA A 56 -2.28 8.89 1.63
CA ALA A 56 -2.24 8.83 0.17
C ALA A 56 -0.82 8.66 -0.40
N ALA A 57 0.16 9.40 0.14
CA ALA A 57 1.55 9.26 -0.27
C ALA A 57 2.19 7.96 0.21
N LEU A 58 1.84 7.48 1.42
CA LEU A 58 2.30 6.19 1.92
C LEU A 58 1.68 5.02 1.15
N SER A 59 0.43 5.13 0.72
CA SER A 59 -0.22 4.17 -0.16
C SER A 59 0.56 4.02 -1.47
N ALA A 60 0.88 5.14 -2.12
CA ALA A 60 1.70 5.16 -3.34
C ALA A 60 3.10 4.56 -3.13
N MET A 61 3.75 4.89 -2.02
CA MET A 61 5.04 4.30 -1.63
C MET A 61 4.96 2.78 -1.49
N HIS A 62 3.92 2.27 -0.83
CA HIS A 62 3.72 0.83 -0.67
C HIS A 62 3.38 0.12 -1.99
N ALA A 63 2.61 0.76 -2.89
CA ALA A 63 2.33 0.22 -4.22
C ALA A 63 3.62 0.00 -5.02
N ALA A 64 4.49 1.01 -5.11
CA ALA A 64 5.78 0.88 -5.75
C ALA A 64 6.72 -0.08 -5.00
N GLY A 65 6.65 -0.07 -3.67
CA GLY A 65 7.44 -0.92 -2.78
C GLY A 65 7.09 -2.40 -2.84
N ALA A 66 5.91 -2.78 -3.33
CA ALA A 66 5.45 -4.16 -3.43
C ALA A 66 6.38 -5.03 -4.30
N ALA A 67 6.99 -4.45 -5.34
CA ALA A 67 7.98 -5.09 -6.19
C ALA A 67 9.22 -5.62 -5.44
N PHE A 68 9.45 -5.11 -4.23
CA PHE A 68 10.59 -5.45 -3.37
C PHE A 68 10.19 -6.31 -2.17
N LEU A 69 9.05 -7.01 -2.25
CA LEU A 69 8.71 -8.08 -1.31
C LEU A 69 9.86 -9.10 -1.22
N HIS A 70 10.34 -9.34 0.00
CA HIS A 70 11.38 -10.33 0.25
C HIS A 70 10.76 -11.70 0.56
N PRO A 71 11.36 -12.81 0.10
CA PRO A 71 10.90 -14.17 0.41
C PRO A 71 11.34 -14.60 1.82
N LEU A 72 11.12 -13.74 2.82
CA LEU A 72 11.42 -14.00 4.22
C LEU A 72 10.15 -14.43 4.92
N TYR A 73 10.15 -15.59 5.57
CA TYR A 73 9.03 -16.05 6.38
C TYR A 73 8.90 -15.18 7.64
N SER A 74 8.21 -14.04 7.51
CA SER A 74 8.07 -13.04 8.55
C SER A 74 6.77 -12.26 8.39
N PRO A 75 6.05 -11.96 9.48
CA PRO A 75 4.81 -11.17 9.42
C PRO A 75 5.08 -9.74 8.92
N HIS A 76 6.31 -9.25 9.03
CA HIS A 76 6.70 -7.94 8.49
C HIS A 76 6.63 -7.86 6.97
N GLN A 77 6.63 -8.98 6.26
CA GLN A 77 6.51 -8.98 4.79
C GLN A 77 5.07 -8.73 4.33
N VAL A 78 4.06 -8.98 5.16
CA VAL A 78 2.65 -8.78 4.81
C VAL A 78 2.35 -7.32 4.43
N LYS A 79 3.04 -6.35 5.06
CA LYS A 79 2.89 -4.92 4.71
C LYS A 79 3.31 -4.58 3.29
N HIS A 80 4.19 -5.38 2.67
CA HIS A 80 4.57 -5.18 1.27
C HIS A 80 3.47 -5.64 0.30
N ILE A 81 2.56 -6.49 0.77
CA ILE A 81 1.40 -6.96 0.01
C ILE A 81 0.20 -6.04 0.27
N LEU A 82 -0.12 -5.80 1.55
CA LEU A 82 -1.36 -5.13 1.95
C LEU A 82 -1.22 -3.64 2.27
N GLY A 83 0.01 -3.15 2.50
CA GLY A 83 0.23 -1.79 3.03
C GLY A 83 -0.35 -0.68 2.16
N SER A 84 -0.34 -0.86 0.83
CA SER A 84 -0.94 0.11 -0.10
C SER A 84 -2.43 0.27 0.15
N ALA A 85 -3.14 -0.86 0.23
CA ALA A 85 -4.58 -0.90 0.49
C ALA A 85 -4.92 -0.39 1.90
N VAL A 86 -4.11 -0.72 2.90
CA VAL A 86 -4.32 -0.24 4.27
C VAL A 86 -4.18 1.28 4.38
N HIS A 87 -3.19 1.87 3.73
CA HIS A 87 -3.06 3.32 3.68
C HIS A 87 -4.18 3.98 2.86
N LEU A 88 -4.66 3.36 1.78
CA LEU A 88 -5.86 3.83 1.07
C LEU A 88 -7.08 3.87 2.00
N MET A 89 -7.28 2.84 2.83
CA MET A 89 -8.37 2.83 3.81
C MET A 89 -8.26 3.92 4.88
N LEU A 90 -7.03 4.38 5.18
CA LEU A 90 -6.79 5.45 6.13
C LEU A 90 -7.08 6.84 5.55
N THR A 91 -7.12 7.01 4.23
CA THR A 91 -7.50 8.30 3.63
C THR A 91 -8.97 8.64 3.87
N GLU A 92 -9.83 7.63 3.97
CA GLU A 92 -11.29 7.77 4.11
C GLU A 92 -11.86 6.77 5.13
N SER A 93 -11.78 7.12 6.42
CA SER A 93 -12.16 6.20 7.51
C SER A 93 -13.64 5.77 7.51
N ASN A 94 -14.52 6.53 6.84
CA ASN A 94 -15.94 6.20 6.69
C ASN A 94 -16.22 5.16 5.59
N ALA A 95 -15.29 4.96 4.64
CA ALA A 95 -15.44 4.05 3.50
C ALA A 95 -14.78 2.68 3.72
N VAL A 96 -14.20 2.42 4.90
CA VAL A 96 -13.37 1.23 5.17
C VAL A 96 -14.09 -0.09 4.88
N ALA A 97 -15.39 -0.20 5.18
CA ALA A 97 -16.14 -1.43 4.92
C ALA A 97 -16.29 -1.69 3.42
N GLU A 98 -16.73 -0.67 2.67
CA GLU A 98 -16.89 -0.72 1.21
C GLU A 98 -15.56 -0.98 0.50
N GLN A 99 -14.46 -0.39 1.01
CA GLN A 99 -13.12 -0.62 0.48
C GLN A 99 -12.64 -2.05 0.71
N ILE A 100 -12.92 -2.65 1.87
CA ILE A 100 -12.59 -4.06 2.14
C ILE A 100 -13.35 -4.97 1.15
N GLU A 101 -14.66 -4.75 0.98
CA GLU A 101 -15.48 -5.52 0.03
C GLU A 101 -14.95 -5.40 -1.40
N TRP A 102 -14.58 -4.19 -1.82
CA TRP A 102 -13.97 -3.97 -3.13
C TRP A 102 -12.62 -4.68 -3.27
N ILE A 103 -11.73 -4.57 -2.29
CA ILE A 103 -10.42 -5.26 -2.30
C ILE A 103 -10.61 -6.77 -2.36
N GLU A 104 -11.58 -7.32 -1.62
CA GLU A 104 -11.89 -8.75 -1.65
C GLU A 104 -12.31 -9.23 -3.04
N ALA A 105 -13.11 -8.42 -3.74
CA ALA A 105 -13.57 -8.71 -5.11
C ALA A 105 -12.43 -8.66 -6.14
N GLU A 106 -11.47 -7.73 -5.97
CA GLU A 106 -10.30 -7.60 -6.86
C GLU A 106 -9.18 -8.59 -6.54
N ALA A 107 -9.10 -9.08 -5.30
CA ALA A 107 -8.04 -9.97 -4.85
C ALA A 107 -8.20 -11.40 -5.41
N ASP A 108 -7.49 -11.65 -6.52
CA ASP A 108 -7.46 -12.94 -7.20
C ASP A 108 -6.80 -14.07 -6.37
N ALA A 109 -6.83 -15.28 -6.92
CA ALA A 109 -6.20 -16.45 -6.29
C ALA A 109 -4.69 -16.29 -6.12
N THR A 110 -4.02 -15.51 -6.97
CA THR A 110 -2.58 -15.26 -6.92
C THR A 110 -2.21 -14.44 -5.69
N VAL A 111 -2.92 -13.32 -5.46
CA VAL A 111 -2.74 -12.47 -4.28
C VAL A 111 -2.94 -13.28 -3.00
N ARG A 112 -4.02 -14.06 -2.94
CA ARG A 112 -4.33 -14.92 -1.78
C ARG A 112 -3.27 -16.01 -1.57
N SER A 113 -2.79 -16.62 -2.66
CA SER A 113 -1.68 -17.60 -2.60
C SER A 113 -0.40 -16.98 -2.06
N VAL A 114 -0.01 -15.79 -2.54
CA VAL A 114 1.19 -15.09 -2.06
C VAL A 114 1.05 -14.71 -0.59
N LEU A 115 -0.12 -14.20 -0.17
CA LEU A 115 -0.38 -13.82 1.21
C LEU A 115 -0.25 -15.03 2.17
N ARG A 116 -0.75 -16.20 1.76
CA ARG A 116 -0.67 -17.45 2.53
C ARG A 116 0.75 -18.01 2.70
N ARG A 117 1.74 -17.53 1.94
CA ARG A 117 3.17 -17.92 2.12
C ARG A 117 3.81 -17.27 3.35
N PHE A 118 3.19 -16.23 3.88
CA PHE A 118 3.69 -15.49 5.04
C PHE A 118 2.82 -15.80 6.27
N PRO A 119 3.42 -15.80 7.47
CA PRO A 119 2.65 -15.91 8.69
C PRO A 119 1.70 -14.70 8.81
N PRO A 120 0.51 -14.86 9.42
CA PRO A 120 -0.42 -13.75 9.63
C PRO A 120 0.24 -12.58 10.36
N PRO A 121 -0.10 -11.33 10.01
CA PRO A 121 0.42 -10.16 10.71
C PRO A 121 -0.07 -10.12 12.15
N ILE A 122 0.74 -9.55 13.04
CA ILE A 122 0.37 -9.34 14.44
C ILE A 122 -0.19 -7.92 14.57
N ALA A 123 -1.35 -7.78 15.21
CA ALA A 123 -1.97 -6.48 15.43
C ALA A 123 -1.08 -5.62 16.35
N GLY A 124 -0.71 -4.44 15.86
CA GLY A 124 -0.14 -3.38 16.70
C GLY A 124 -1.22 -2.53 17.37
N ARG A 125 -0.80 -1.46 18.06
CA ARG A 125 -1.72 -0.48 18.67
C ARG A 125 -2.17 0.63 17.72
N THR A 126 -1.67 0.64 16.48
CA THR A 126 -1.96 1.67 15.48
C THR A 126 -3.19 1.30 14.66
N LYS A 127 -3.93 2.30 14.15
CA LYS A 127 -5.04 2.08 13.22
C LYS A 127 -4.61 1.26 12.00
N PHE A 128 -3.43 1.56 11.46
CA PHE A 128 -2.79 0.77 10.40
C PHE A 128 -2.67 -0.71 10.76
N GLY A 129 -2.14 -1.02 11.95
CA GLY A 129 -1.96 -2.41 12.39
C GLY A 129 -3.28 -3.16 12.55
N VAL A 130 -4.31 -2.50 13.09
CA VAL A 130 -5.65 -3.08 13.22
C VAL A 130 -6.27 -3.36 11.85
N LEU A 131 -6.22 -2.40 10.92
CA LEU A 131 -6.75 -2.57 9.57
C LEU A 131 -5.98 -3.60 8.75
N MET A 132 -4.66 -3.69 8.90
CA MET A 132 -3.84 -4.69 8.23
C MET A 132 -4.23 -6.12 8.65
N VAL A 133 -4.47 -6.37 9.94
CA VAL A 133 -4.92 -7.67 10.43
C VAL A 133 -6.35 -7.97 9.97
N ARG A 134 -7.25 -6.97 9.99
CA ARG A 134 -8.62 -7.14 9.49
C ARG A 134 -8.61 -7.54 8.02
N LEU A 135 -7.91 -6.79 7.16
CA LEU A 135 -7.83 -7.07 5.73
C LEU A 135 -7.15 -8.42 5.44
N ASP A 136 -6.04 -8.74 6.14
CA ASP A 136 -5.39 -10.04 6.00
C ASP A 136 -6.34 -11.20 6.35
N THR A 137 -7.14 -11.05 7.40
CA THR A 137 -8.11 -12.07 7.83
C THR A 137 -9.16 -12.30 6.75
N GLU A 138 -9.74 -11.23 6.19
CA GLU A 138 -10.75 -11.34 5.13
C GLU A 138 -10.18 -11.99 3.86
N LEU A 139 -8.98 -11.60 3.44
CA LEU A 139 -8.35 -12.14 2.23
C LEU A 139 -7.87 -13.59 2.38
N ARG A 140 -7.69 -14.08 3.61
CA ARG A 140 -7.29 -15.47 3.87
C ARG A 140 -8.44 -16.45 3.88
N ARG A 141 -9.68 -15.99 4.07
CA ARG A 141 -10.89 -16.82 3.91
C ARG A 141 -10.88 -17.52 2.55
#